data_AF-A2QNX8-F1
#
_entry.id   AF-A2QNX8-F1
#
_cell.length_a   1.000
_cell.length_b   1.000
_cell.length_c   1.000
_cell.angle_alpha   90.00
_cell.angle_beta   90.00
_cell.angle_gamma   90.00
#
_symmetry.space_group_name_H-M   'P 1'
#
loop_
_entity.id
_entity.type
_entity.pdbx_description
1 polymer ?
#
loop_
_entity_poly.entity_id
_entity_poly.type
_entity_poly.pdbx_seq_one_letter_code
_entity_poly.pdbx_strand_id
1 'polypeptide(L)'
;MSSPQTVPTLGSPYEKEISRIRSTEDTSPPTENAEKRAQRQPGGPFASSRMAAYLRRFEQQLVEYNLEARGIERVQEHERMSKLTWVSYMQAFLLWVSINLAANNITLGMLGPATYGLSFLDSALCGVFGALVGAIVSSWMATWGPISGIRTMAFGRYSMGWWPSKLIVILNLIQMLGYGLIDCVVGGQILSAVSPHGHMTVAVEGIVIIAIISWVIATFGIQIFHYYERFAFLPQLIVVCILFGMSGTKYDLSTPSTGDARTVAGNRLSFFSLCLSAAITYAPLAADFFVYYPQNTSRTSLFFLSLGGLMTSFTMAFLVGIGLASGITSDPAYSKAFADGAGALIVEGFSPLNGFGKFCAVVVALGLIANTIPPTYSAGVDFQILGRYAEKVPRAIWNAIGVIIYTVCALAGRSNLSDIFTNFLALMGYWVAIWIAIILEDRFIFRARSGYNWHSWNDPSKLPLGISAFIAFLIGWAGAILCMAQVWYIGPLARLVGEYGADMGTYVAFSWTCVVYPPLRYVELRYFGRHHCLSKQKNCTSN
;
A
#
# COMPACT_ATOMS: atom_id res chain seq x y z
N MET A 1 79.81 20.14 -19.07
CA MET A 1 78.93 20.01 -17.90
C MET A 1 77.78 20.98 -18.09
N SER A 2 76.63 20.49 -18.52
CA SER A 2 75.43 21.30 -18.73
C SER A 2 74.22 20.37 -18.82
N SER A 3 73.16 20.80 -18.14
CA SER A 3 71.90 20.10 -17.84
C SER A 3 70.96 19.96 -19.06
N PRO A 4 69.66 19.65 -18.88
CA PRO A 4 69.02 18.36 -19.11
C PRO A 4 68.10 18.36 -20.35
N GLN A 5 67.64 17.18 -20.81
CA GLN A 5 66.59 17.10 -21.83
C GLN A 5 65.46 16.12 -21.50
N THR A 6 64.31 16.55 -22.00
CA THR A 6 62.91 16.19 -21.76
C THR A 6 62.44 14.90 -22.41
N VAL A 7 61.41 14.31 -21.78
CA VAL A 7 60.63 13.13 -22.20
C VAL A 7 59.66 13.47 -23.35
N PRO A 8 59.50 12.60 -24.37
CA PRO A 8 58.39 12.66 -25.32
C PRO A 8 57.32 11.57 -25.05
N THR A 9 56.06 11.97 -25.23
CA THR A 9 54.83 11.15 -25.22
C THR A 9 54.71 10.27 -26.48
N LEU A 10 54.45 8.97 -26.31
CA LEU A 10 54.14 8.02 -27.39
C LEU A 10 52.63 7.69 -27.39
N GLY A 11 51.93 8.05 -28.47
CA GLY A 11 50.57 7.57 -28.79
C GLY A 11 50.61 6.17 -29.38
N SER A 12 49.66 5.32 -28.99
CA SER A 12 49.56 3.90 -29.40
C SER A 12 48.61 3.71 -30.60
N PRO A 13 48.94 2.82 -31.56
CA PRO A 13 48.16 2.57 -32.77
C PRO A 13 47.06 1.52 -32.52
N TYR A 14 45.81 1.96 -32.34
CA TYR A 14 44.64 1.06 -32.28
C TYR A 14 43.50 1.46 -33.25
N GLU A 15 43.73 2.48 -34.08
CA GLU A 15 42.65 3.12 -34.86
C GLU A 15 42.65 2.73 -36.35
N LYS A 16 43.50 1.78 -36.77
CA LYS A 16 43.62 1.36 -38.19
C LYS A 16 43.02 0.00 -38.55
N GLU A 17 42.42 -0.72 -37.61
CA GLU A 17 41.88 -2.07 -37.88
C GLU A 17 40.34 -2.13 -37.98
N ILE A 18 39.62 -1.07 -37.59
CA ILE A 18 38.14 -1.03 -37.65
C ILE A 18 37.62 -0.49 -39.00
N SER A 19 38.47 0.16 -39.81
CA SER A 19 38.06 0.79 -41.08
C SER A 19 38.06 -0.15 -42.30
N ARG A 20 38.55 -1.39 -42.18
CA ARG A 20 38.58 -2.35 -43.31
C ARG A 20 37.42 -3.35 -43.38
N ILE A 21 36.53 -3.40 -42.39
CA ILE A 21 35.37 -4.32 -42.41
C ILE A 21 34.11 -3.65 -43.00
N ARG A 22 34.14 -2.34 -43.28
CA ARG A 22 32.96 -1.56 -43.74
C ARG A 22 32.85 -1.33 -45.25
N SER A 23 33.64 -2.00 -46.09
CA SER A 23 33.67 -1.69 -47.53
C SER A 23 33.50 -2.90 -48.46
N THR A 24 32.59 -3.81 -48.13
CA THR A 24 32.05 -4.80 -49.08
C THR A 24 30.62 -5.19 -48.69
N GLU A 25 29.65 -4.36 -49.04
CA GLU A 25 28.26 -4.82 -49.21
C GLU A 25 27.70 -4.17 -50.47
N ASP A 26 27.67 -4.98 -51.53
CA ASP A 26 27.17 -4.64 -52.86
C ASP A 26 25.64 -4.68 -52.90
N THR A 27 25.10 -3.73 -53.63
CA THR A 27 23.69 -3.45 -53.93
C THR A 27 22.90 -4.60 -54.57
N SER A 28 21.71 -4.92 -54.04
CA SER A 28 20.58 -5.48 -54.80
C SER A 28 19.23 -5.17 -54.10
N PRO A 29 18.12 -4.94 -54.85
CA PRO A 29 16.88 -4.36 -54.31
C PRO A 29 16.03 -5.42 -53.55
N PRO A 30 15.23 -5.02 -52.55
CA PRO A 30 14.44 -5.97 -51.77
C PRO A 30 13.25 -6.49 -52.59
N THR A 31 13.15 -7.81 -52.68
CA THR A 31 12.05 -8.53 -53.33
C THR A 31 10.81 -8.55 -52.42
N GLU A 32 9.68 -8.19 -53.01
CA GLU A 32 8.32 -8.01 -52.47
C GLU A 32 7.64 -9.31 -51.93
N ASN A 33 8.40 -10.34 -51.57
CA ASN A 33 7.88 -11.69 -51.35
C ASN A 33 8.03 -12.25 -49.91
N ALA A 34 8.57 -11.47 -48.97
CA ALA A 34 8.71 -11.92 -47.57
C ALA A 34 7.45 -11.68 -46.70
N GLU A 35 6.56 -10.74 -47.07
CA GLU A 35 5.38 -10.40 -46.25
C GLU A 35 4.18 -11.35 -46.42
N LYS A 36 4.17 -12.23 -47.43
CA LYS A 36 3.01 -13.09 -47.71
C LYS A 36 3.02 -14.48 -47.07
N ARG A 37 4.05 -14.85 -46.27
CA ARG A 37 4.18 -16.23 -45.75
C ARG A 37 3.74 -16.43 -44.29
N ALA A 38 3.29 -15.39 -43.58
CA ALA A 38 2.83 -15.50 -42.19
C ALA A 38 1.29 -15.59 -42.02
N GLN A 39 0.54 -15.92 -43.09
CA GLN A 39 -0.91 -16.11 -43.02
C GLN A 39 -1.30 -17.53 -43.48
N ARG A 40 -1.63 -18.41 -42.51
CA ARG A 40 -2.52 -19.60 -42.58
C ARG A 40 -2.42 -20.38 -41.25
N GLN A 41 -3.18 -20.05 -40.20
CA GLN A 41 -4.53 -20.54 -39.78
C GLN A 41 -4.49 -21.74 -38.78
N PRO A 42 -5.55 -22.09 -38.00
CA PRO A 42 -6.63 -21.28 -37.38
C PRO A 42 -7.04 -21.72 -35.93
N GLY A 43 -7.87 -20.93 -35.22
CA GLY A 43 -8.86 -21.45 -34.24
C GLY A 43 -8.88 -20.85 -32.81
N GLY A 44 -9.75 -19.87 -32.58
CA GLY A 44 -10.19 -19.41 -31.23
C GLY A 44 -11.01 -18.11 -31.29
N PRO A 45 -12.05 -17.90 -30.46
CA PRO A 45 -13.20 -17.04 -30.83
C PRO A 45 -12.85 -15.55 -30.96
N PHE A 46 -13.46 -14.95 -31.97
CA PHE A 46 -13.40 -13.54 -32.36
C PHE A 46 -13.70 -12.58 -31.19
N ALA A 47 -12.65 -12.05 -30.57
CA ALA A 47 -12.66 -10.67 -30.09
C ALA A 47 -11.95 -9.82 -31.15
N SER A 48 -12.61 -8.76 -31.60
CA SER A 48 -12.32 -8.01 -32.83
C SER A 48 -10.85 -7.61 -33.01
N SER A 49 -10.26 -8.00 -34.15
CA SER A 49 -8.88 -7.69 -34.55
C SER A 49 -8.57 -6.18 -34.54
N ARG A 50 -9.60 -5.34 -34.74
CA ARG A 50 -9.50 -3.88 -34.65
C ARG A 50 -9.29 -3.37 -33.22
N MET A 51 -9.96 -3.98 -32.24
CA MET A 51 -9.82 -3.57 -30.83
C MET A 51 -8.46 -3.99 -30.28
N ALA A 52 -7.96 -5.17 -30.68
CA ALA A 52 -6.59 -5.59 -30.39
C ALA A 52 -5.53 -4.67 -31.05
N ALA A 53 -5.78 -4.19 -32.27
CA ALA A 53 -4.88 -3.23 -32.93
C ALA A 53 -4.91 -1.83 -32.29
N TYR A 54 -6.07 -1.36 -31.86
CA TYR A 54 -6.21 -0.12 -31.08
C TYR A 54 -5.53 -0.22 -29.72
N LEU A 55 -5.71 -1.34 -29.00
CA LEU A 55 -5.02 -1.60 -27.74
C LEU A 55 -3.51 -1.63 -27.92
N ARG A 56 -2.99 -2.24 -28.99
CA ARG A 56 -1.55 -2.24 -29.29
C ARG A 56 -1.00 -0.86 -29.65
N ARG A 57 -1.74 -0.05 -30.41
CA ARG A 57 -1.36 1.34 -30.70
C ARG A 57 -1.40 2.22 -29.47
N PHE A 58 -2.40 2.00 -28.61
CA PHE A 58 -2.48 2.66 -27.31
C PHE A 58 -1.32 2.22 -26.41
N GLU A 59 -1.02 0.93 -26.31
CA GLU A 59 0.16 0.39 -25.60
C GLU A 59 1.47 0.98 -26.14
N GLN A 60 1.63 1.08 -27.47
CA GLN A 60 2.80 1.71 -28.09
C GLN A 60 2.89 3.19 -27.74
N GLN A 61 1.78 3.93 -27.77
CA GLN A 61 1.74 5.32 -27.29
C GLN A 61 2.03 5.41 -25.79
N LEU A 62 1.51 4.49 -24.97
CA LEU A 62 1.80 4.44 -23.52
C LEU A 62 3.31 4.25 -23.30
N VAL A 63 3.93 3.31 -24.00
CA VAL A 63 5.38 3.07 -23.96
C VAL A 63 6.16 4.31 -24.45
N GLU A 64 5.70 4.97 -25.51
CA GLU A 64 6.29 6.20 -26.05
C GLU A 64 6.17 7.39 -25.07
N TYR A 65 5.13 7.41 -24.24
CA TYR A 65 4.91 8.39 -23.16
C TYR A 65 5.54 7.99 -21.81
N ASN A 66 6.42 6.97 -21.73
CA ASN A 66 6.99 6.42 -20.48
C ASN A 66 5.92 5.94 -19.45
N LEU A 67 4.69 5.71 -19.90
CA LEU A 67 3.65 5.09 -19.10
C LEU A 67 4.06 3.62 -18.95
N GLU A 68 4.42 3.24 -17.72
CA GLU A 68 4.84 1.87 -17.36
C GLU A 68 3.77 0.87 -17.84
N ALA A 69 3.98 0.34 -19.05
CA ALA A 69 3.05 -0.58 -19.72
C ALA A 69 3.04 -1.97 -19.08
N ARG A 70 3.94 -2.21 -18.12
CA ARG A 70 4.08 -3.48 -17.42
C ARG A 70 3.07 -3.58 -16.29
N GLY A 71 2.19 -4.57 -16.42
CA GLY A 71 1.20 -4.91 -15.40
C GLY A 71 1.77 -5.82 -14.30
N ILE A 72 1.27 -7.06 -14.26
CA ILE A 72 1.56 -8.06 -13.22
C ILE A 72 2.87 -8.83 -13.52
N GLU A 73 3.42 -8.71 -14.72
CA GLU A 73 4.57 -9.49 -15.15
C GLU A 73 5.76 -9.34 -14.20
N ARG A 74 6.40 -10.48 -13.89
CA ARG A 74 7.59 -10.51 -13.03
C ARG A 74 8.69 -9.65 -13.65
N VAL A 75 9.25 -8.74 -12.86
CA VAL A 75 10.38 -7.92 -13.29
C VAL A 75 11.64 -8.78 -13.38
N GLN A 76 12.18 -8.89 -14.59
CA GLN A 76 13.38 -9.66 -14.89
C GLN A 76 14.60 -8.99 -14.24
N GLU A 77 15.65 -9.76 -13.97
CA GLU A 77 16.84 -9.25 -13.27
C GLU A 77 17.55 -8.12 -14.02
N HIS A 78 17.54 -8.12 -15.35
CA HIS A 78 18.19 -7.12 -16.18
C HIS A 78 17.46 -5.75 -16.21
N GLU A 79 16.23 -5.71 -15.73
CA GLU A 79 15.37 -4.50 -15.75
C GLU A 79 15.28 -3.86 -14.37
N ARG A 80 15.94 -4.48 -13.39
CA ARG A 80 16.09 -3.96 -12.03
C ARG A 80 17.25 -2.98 -12.00
N MET A 81 17.24 -2.10 -11.00
CA MET A 81 18.33 -1.12 -10.84
C MET A 81 19.66 -1.84 -10.72
N SER A 82 20.69 -1.43 -11.48
CA SER A 82 21.96 -2.17 -11.54
C SER A 82 22.82 -2.02 -10.28
N LYS A 83 22.67 -0.90 -9.54
CA LYS A 83 23.39 -0.64 -8.28
C LYS A 83 22.46 0.04 -7.28
N LEU A 84 22.45 -0.44 -6.03
CA LEU A 84 21.90 0.33 -4.92
C LEU A 84 22.96 1.31 -4.42
N THR A 85 22.63 2.59 -4.42
CA THR A 85 23.39 3.61 -3.70
C THR A 85 22.80 3.76 -2.29
N TRP A 86 23.56 4.32 -1.35
CA TRP A 86 23.03 4.71 -0.04
C TRP A 86 21.76 5.57 -0.14
N VAL A 87 21.68 6.41 -1.17
CA VAL A 87 20.49 7.22 -1.50
C VAL A 87 19.25 6.35 -1.77
N SER A 88 19.40 5.20 -2.44
CA SER A 88 18.29 4.27 -2.70
C SER A 88 17.75 3.65 -1.41
N TYR A 89 18.64 3.29 -0.47
CA TYR A 89 18.22 2.81 0.84
C TYR A 89 17.50 3.90 1.65
N MET A 90 17.99 5.14 1.61
CA MET A 90 17.33 6.27 2.26
C MET A 90 15.97 6.58 1.61
N GLN A 91 15.84 6.37 0.30
CA GLN A 91 14.58 6.53 -0.42
C GLN A 91 13.51 5.54 0.05
N ALA A 92 13.89 4.31 0.46
CA ALA A 92 12.94 3.38 1.06
C ALA A 92 12.37 3.90 2.39
N PHE A 93 13.20 4.49 3.24
CA PHE A 93 12.76 5.14 4.47
C PHE A 93 11.87 6.35 4.18
N LEU A 94 12.32 7.24 3.28
CA LEU A 94 11.59 8.46 2.93
C LEU A 94 10.25 8.19 2.25
N LEU A 95 10.15 7.12 1.44
CA LEU A 95 8.91 6.68 0.83
C LEU A 95 7.85 6.42 1.91
N TRP A 96 8.19 5.62 2.92
CA TRP A 96 7.24 5.30 3.99
C TRP A 96 6.90 6.51 4.86
N VAL A 97 7.87 7.41 5.09
CA VAL A 97 7.63 8.65 5.81
C VAL A 97 6.64 9.53 5.05
N SER A 98 6.88 9.72 3.75
CA SER A 98 6.10 10.59 2.88
C SER A 98 4.66 10.12 2.74
N ILE A 99 4.46 8.83 2.45
CA ILE A 99 3.13 8.24 2.28
C ILE A 99 2.30 8.40 3.56
N ASN A 100 2.89 8.15 4.73
CA ASN A 100 2.13 8.09 5.97
C ASN A 100 2.03 9.42 6.72
N LEU A 101 2.85 10.41 6.39
CA LEU A 101 2.75 11.75 6.96
C LEU A 101 1.63 12.54 6.28
N ALA A 102 0.42 12.02 6.42
CA ALA A 102 -0.79 12.49 5.77
C ALA A 102 -1.92 12.67 6.79
N ALA A 103 -2.89 13.52 6.43
CA ALA A 103 -3.94 13.93 7.35
C ALA A 103 -4.86 12.78 7.78
N ASN A 104 -5.01 11.74 6.96
CA ASN A 104 -5.81 10.56 7.29
C ASN A 104 -5.32 9.86 8.58
N ASN A 105 -4.00 9.72 8.73
CA ASN A 105 -3.39 9.18 9.94
C ASN A 105 -3.54 10.13 11.14
N ILE A 106 -3.51 11.44 10.91
CA ILE A 106 -3.82 12.42 11.96
C ILE A 106 -5.28 12.26 12.43
N THR A 107 -6.24 12.14 11.49
CA THR A 107 -7.65 11.93 11.84
C THR A 107 -7.89 10.60 12.52
N LEU A 108 -7.14 9.54 12.18
CA LEU A 108 -7.19 8.26 12.89
C LEU A 108 -6.73 8.42 14.35
N GLY A 109 -5.65 9.18 14.59
CA GLY A 109 -5.18 9.49 15.94
C GLY A 109 -6.23 10.24 16.78
N MET A 110 -7.01 11.13 16.14
CA MET A 110 -8.08 11.88 16.83
C MET A 110 -9.16 10.97 17.45
N LEU A 111 -9.40 9.79 16.87
CA LEU A 111 -10.46 8.88 17.34
C LEU A 111 -10.21 8.36 18.76
N GLY A 112 -8.96 8.28 19.23
CA GLY A 112 -8.62 7.80 20.57
C GLY A 112 -9.31 8.63 21.66
N PRO A 113 -9.01 9.94 21.76
CA PRO A 113 -9.72 10.81 22.69
C PRO A 113 -11.16 11.13 22.27
N ALA A 114 -11.41 11.41 20.98
CA ALA A 114 -12.70 11.93 20.54
C ALA A 114 -13.83 10.89 20.51
N THR A 115 -13.53 9.63 20.19
CA THR A 115 -14.53 8.55 20.07
C THR A 115 -14.43 7.55 21.21
N TYR A 116 -13.22 7.16 21.60
CA TYR A 116 -13.00 6.17 22.66
C TYR A 116 -12.85 6.78 24.06
N GLY A 117 -12.84 8.11 24.20
CA GLY A 117 -12.76 8.80 25.49
C GLY A 117 -11.49 8.49 26.28
N LEU A 118 -10.41 8.11 25.59
CA LEU A 118 -9.14 7.75 26.20
C LEU A 118 -8.30 9.00 26.52
N SER A 119 -7.54 8.93 27.60
CA SER A 119 -6.54 9.96 27.92
C SER A 119 -5.48 10.06 26.82
N PHE A 120 -4.76 11.18 26.79
CA PHE A 120 -3.67 11.39 25.85
C PHE A 120 -2.62 10.28 25.93
N LEU A 121 -2.21 9.90 27.15
CA LEU A 121 -1.17 8.89 27.37
C LEU A 121 -1.64 7.50 26.92
N ASP A 122 -2.86 7.10 27.27
CA ASP A 122 -3.40 5.81 26.84
C ASP A 122 -3.50 5.73 25.32
N SER A 123 -4.01 6.79 24.70
CA SER A 123 -4.11 6.89 23.25
C SER A 123 -2.73 6.86 22.60
N ALA A 124 -1.76 7.60 23.13
CA ALA A 124 -0.40 7.63 22.58
C ALA A 124 0.27 6.27 22.63
N LEU A 125 0.19 5.56 23.77
CA LEU A 125 0.76 4.23 23.91
C LEU A 125 0.04 3.22 23.00
N CYS A 126 -1.30 3.20 23.00
CA CYS A 126 -2.07 2.28 22.16
C CYS A 126 -1.80 2.53 20.66
N GLY A 127 -1.71 3.80 20.25
CA GLY A 127 -1.46 4.18 18.87
C GLY A 127 -0.06 3.80 18.39
N VAL A 128 0.97 4.14 19.16
CA VAL A 128 2.38 3.87 18.79
C VAL A 128 2.69 2.38 18.83
N PHE A 129 2.26 1.66 19.87
CA PHE A 129 2.50 0.22 19.93
C PHE A 129 1.62 -0.56 18.94
N GLY A 130 0.39 -0.12 18.69
CA GLY A 130 -0.46 -0.68 17.65
C GLY A 130 0.19 -0.55 16.27
N ALA A 131 0.63 0.67 15.92
CA ALA A 131 1.37 0.93 14.69
C ALA A 131 2.64 0.08 14.59
N LEU A 132 3.38 -0.11 15.69
CA LEU A 132 4.59 -0.93 15.71
C LEU A 132 4.32 -2.37 15.29
N VAL A 133 3.30 -3.00 15.85
CA VAL A 133 2.95 -4.38 15.53
C VAL A 133 2.56 -4.51 14.05
N GLY A 134 1.71 -3.61 13.54
CA GLY A 134 1.35 -3.61 12.12
C GLY A 134 2.52 -3.30 11.19
N ALA A 135 3.39 -2.35 11.57
CA ALA A 135 4.54 -1.93 10.78
C ALA A 135 5.61 -3.02 10.68
N ILE A 136 5.78 -3.87 11.71
CA ILE A 136 6.67 -5.04 11.65
C ILE A 136 6.23 -5.98 10.52
N VAL A 137 4.92 -6.24 10.41
CA VAL A 137 4.36 -7.12 9.39
C VAL A 137 4.53 -6.52 8.00
N SER A 138 4.19 -5.25 7.83
CA SER A 138 4.33 -4.53 6.55
C SER A 138 5.79 -4.43 6.10
N SER A 139 6.71 -4.16 7.04
CA SER A 139 8.15 -4.12 6.77
C SER A 139 8.71 -5.49 6.40
N TRP A 140 8.23 -6.56 7.03
CA TRP A 140 8.60 -7.91 6.65
C TRP A 140 8.14 -8.23 5.23
N MET A 141 6.91 -7.85 4.86
CA MET A 141 6.40 -8.05 3.51
C MET A 141 7.18 -7.26 2.46
N ALA A 142 7.59 -6.02 2.77
CA ALA A 142 8.43 -5.20 1.89
C ALA A 142 9.72 -5.91 1.46
N THR A 143 10.33 -6.72 2.34
CA THR A 143 11.57 -7.45 2.03
C THR A 143 11.42 -8.51 0.94
N TRP A 144 10.19 -8.95 0.65
CA TRP A 144 9.93 -9.96 -0.38
C TRP A 144 9.85 -9.38 -1.80
N GLY A 145 9.69 -8.07 -1.95
CA GLY A 145 9.67 -7.37 -3.24
C GLY A 145 10.97 -7.60 -4.04
N PRO A 146 12.15 -7.25 -3.51
CA PRO A 146 13.42 -7.40 -4.23
C PRO A 146 13.76 -8.86 -4.56
N ILE A 147 13.39 -9.81 -3.69
CA ILE A 147 13.72 -11.23 -3.85
C ILE A 147 12.92 -11.84 -4.99
N SER A 148 11.61 -11.61 -4.97
CA SER A 148 10.68 -12.26 -5.90
C SER A 148 10.61 -11.52 -7.24
N GLY A 149 10.60 -10.20 -7.20
CA GLY A 149 10.27 -9.34 -8.34
C GLY A 149 8.85 -9.54 -8.85
N ILE A 150 7.95 -10.09 -8.02
CA ILE A 150 6.52 -10.21 -8.31
C ILE A 150 5.74 -9.27 -7.38
N ARG A 151 4.55 -8.88 -7.81
CA ARG A 151 3.63 -8.07 -7.03
C ARG A 151 3.11 -8.84 -5.80
N THR A 152 2.80 -8.12 -4.74
CA THR A 152 2.48 -8.67 -3.41
C THR A 152 1.31 -9.65 -3.45
N MET A 153 0.25 -9.31 -4.19
CA MET A 153 -0.92 -10.18 -4.32
C MET A 153 -0.65 -11.42 -5.17
N ALA A 154 0.27 -11.33 -6.14
CA ALA A 154 0.75 -12.50 -6.89
C ALA A 154 1.61 -13.42 -5.99
N PHE A 155 2.39 -12.85 -5.06
CA PHE A 155 3.08 -13.63 -4.02
C PHE A 155 2.10 -14.39 -3.13
N GLY A 156 0.97 -13.77 -2.75
CA GLY A 156 -0.09 -14.42 -1.98
C GLY A 156 -0.65 -15.72 -2.60
N ARG A 157 -0.57 -15.88 -3.94
CA ARG A 157 -1.03 -17.08 -4.65
C ARG A 157 -0.28 -18.35 -4.27
N TYR A 158 0.99 -18.24 -3.86
CA TYR A 158 1.79 -19.41 -3.46
C TYR A 158 1.29 -20.05 -2.16
N SER A 159 0.67 -19.27 -1.29
CA SER A 159 0.15 -19.70 0.00
C SER A 159 -1.36 -20.02 -0.10
N MET A 160 -2.14 -19.05 -0.61
CA MET A 160 -3.61 -19.13 -0.70
C MET A 160 -4.11 -20.02 -1.84
N GLY A 161 -3.29 -20.32 -2.85
CA GLY A 161 -3.71 -21.05 -4.05
C GLY A 161 -4.40 -20.18 -5.09
N TRP A 162 -4.69 -20.76 -6.27
CA TRP A 162 -5.16 -20.00 -7.44
C TRP A 162 -6.55 -19.39 -7.28
N TRP A 163 -7.51 -20.13 -6.74
CA TRP A 163 -8.89 -19.65 -6.60
C TRP A 163 -9.09 -18.80 -5.35
N PRO A 164 -8.65 -19.21 -4.15
CA PRO A 164 -8.86 -18.40 -2.94
C PRO A 164 -8.09 -17.07 -2.96
N SER A 165 -6.95 -17.00 -3.65
CA SER A 165 -6.22 -15.74 -3.81
C SER A 165 -7.03 -14.65 -4.52
N LYS A 166 -7.98 -15.00 -5.41
CA LYS A 166 -8.85 -14.00 -6.05
C LYS A 166 -9.76 -13.29 -5.05
N LEU A 167 -10.23 -14.01 -4.03
CA LEU A 167 -11.02 -13.40 -2.96
C LEU A 167 -10.18 -12.37 -2.19
N ILE A 168 -8.92 -12.72 -1.87
CA ILE A 168 -8.00 -11.81 -1.19
C ILE A 168 -7.69 -10.59 -2.07
N VAL A 169 -7.53 -10.76 -3.38
CA VAL A 169 -7.36 -9.65 -4.33
C VAL A 169 -8.56 -8.71 -4.30
N ILE A 170 -9.79 -9.23 -4.28
CA ILE A 170 -11.00 -8.40 -4.17
C ILE A 170 -11.02 -7.64 -2.85
N LEU A 171 -10.67 -8.28 -1.73
CA LEU A 171 -10.58 -7.61 -0.44
C LEU A 171 -9.50 -6.52 -0.43
N ASN A 172 -8.36 -6.77 -1.08
CA ASN A 172 -7.32 -5.76 -1.23
C ASN A 172 -7.75 -4.60 -2.14
N LEU A 173 -8.53 -4.87 -3.19
CA LEU A 173 -9.09 -3.80 -4.01
C LEU A 173 -10.05 -2.92 -3.19
N ILE A 174 -10.93 -3.53 -2.40
CA ILE A 174 -11.81 -2.79 -1.48
C ILE A 174 -10.98 -1.97 -0.48
N GLN A 175 -9.89 -2.54 0.04
CA GLN A 175 -8.93 -1.85 0.90
C GLN A 175 -8.37 -0.58 0.24
N MET A 176 -7.81 -0.72 -0.96
CA MET A 176 -7.15 0.40 -1.64
C MET A 176 -8.14 1.50 -2.00
N LEU A 177 -9.32 1.13 -2.51
CA LEU A 177 -10.37 2.09 -2.84
C LEU A 177 -10.91 2.80 -1.59
N GLY A 178 -11.05 2.10 -0.46
CA GLY A 178 -11.51 2.72 0.77
C GLY A 178 -10.50 3.68 1.39
N TYR A 179 -9.20 3.46 1.24
CA TYR A 179 -8.21 4.49 1.62
C TYR A 179 -8.30 5.72 0.73
N GLY A 180 -8.43 5.55 -0.59
CA GLY A 180 -8.66 6.67 -1.51
C GLY A 180 -9.93 7.46 -1.18
N LEU A 181 -10.99 6.77 -0.75
CA LEU A 181 -12.22 7.41 -0.24
C LEU A 181 -11.92 8.28 0.98
N ILE A 182 -11.29 7.70 2.00
CA ILE A 182 -10.96 8.38 3.27
C ILE A 182 -10.14 9.63 3.00
N ASP A 183 -9.09 9.51 2.20
CA ASP A 183 -8.19 10.61 1.88
C ASP A 183 -8.94 11.76 1.17
N CYS A 184 -9.80 11.43 0.21
CA CYS A 184 -10.60 12.44 -0.48
C CYS A 184 -11.55 13.16 0.49
N VAL A 185 -12.21 12.45 1.40
CA VAL A 185 -13.12 13.05 2.38
C VAL A 185 -12.36 13.97 3.34
N VAL A 186 -11.26 13.51 3.93
CA VAL A 186 -10.45 14.31 4.87
C VAL A 186 -9.92 15.57 4.17
N GLY A 187 -9.40 15.41 2.95
CA GLY A 187 -8.85 16.54 2.21
C GLY A 187 -9.92 17.54 1.77
N GLY A 188 -11.10 17.04 1.38
CA GLY A 188 -12.28 17.89 1.13
C GLY A 188 -12.72 18.67 2.36
N GLN A 189 -12.72 18.06 3.55
CA GLN A 189 -13.02 18.74 4.81
C GLN A 189 -12.00 19.84 5.12
N ILE A 190 -10.70 19.58 4.96
CA ILE A 190 -9.64 20.58 5.19
C ILE A 190 -9.80 21.76 4.22
N LEU A 191 -9.97 21.50 2.92
CA LEU A 191 -10.14 22.56 1.91
C LEU A 191 -11.42 23.37 2.15
N SER A 192 -12.50 22.72 2.57
CA SER A 192 -13.75 23.39 2.94
C SER A 192 -13.57 24.33 4.13
N ALA A 193 -12.82 23.89 5.15
CA ALA A 193 -12.57 24.69 6.36
C ALA A 193 -11.60 25.87 6.12
N VAL A 194 -10.75 25.80 5.10
CA VAL A 194 -9.87 26.94 4.72
C VAL A 194 -10.66 28.05 3.99
N SER A 195 -11.73 27.67 3.27
CA SER A 195 -12.49 28.60 2.42
C SER A 195 -13.29 29.63 3.23
N PRO A 196 -13.29 30.92 2.84
CA PRO A 196 -13.95 32.00 3.59
C PRO A 196 -15.47 31.83 3.80
N HIS A 197 -16.14 31.01 2.97
CA HIS A 197 -17.59 30.83 3.03
C HIS A 197 -18.05 29.40 3.40
N GLY A 198 -17.13 28.46 3.66
CA GLY A 198 -17.43 27.16 4.29
C GLY A 198 -18.62 26.33 3.74
N HIS A 199 -19.07 26.57 2.50
CA HIS A 199 -20.27 25.92 1.98
C HIS A 199 -19.99 24.50 1.48
N MET A 200 -21.00 23.63 1.60
CA MET A 200 -20.98 22.21 1.17
C MET A 200 -20.48 21.97 -0.26
N THR A 201 -20.56 22.98 -1.15
CA THR A 201 -20.01 22.93 -2.52
C THR A 201 -18.48 22.80 -2.51
N VAL A 202 -17.80 23.50 -1.58
CA VAL A 202 -16.33 23.50 -1.50
C VAL A 202 -15.79 22.14 -1.03
N ALA A 203 -16.48 21.46 -0.12
CA ALA A 203 -16.11 20.10 0.28
C ALA A 203 -16.22 19.11 -0.89
N VAL A 204 -17.25 19.25 -1.72
CA VAL A 204 -17.44 18.44 -2.94
C VAL A 204 -16.35 18.73 -3.96
N GLU A 205 -16.06 20.02 -4.21
CA GLU A 205 -14.99 20.44 -5.10
C GLU A 205 -13.62 19.94 -4.60
N GLY A 206 -13.34 20.03 -3.30
CA GLY A 206 -12.11 19.54 -2.69
C GLY A 206 -11.91 18.03 -2.86
N ILE A 207 -12.96 17.23 -2.65
CA ILE A 207 -12.95 15.77 -2.91
C ILE A 207 -12.58 15.51 -4.38
N VAL A 208 -13.23 16.20 -5.31
CA VAL A 208 -13.03 16.01 -6.75
C VAL A 208 -11.63 16.45 -7.20
N ILE A 209 -11.12 17.57 -6.66
CA ILE A 209 -9.78 18.09 -6.96
C ILE A 209 -8.71 17.06 -6.54
N ILE A 210 -8.79 16.54 -5.32
CA ILE A 210 -7.82 15.55 -4.81
C ILE A 210 -7.90 14.25 -5.63
N ALA A 211 -9.10 13.80 -5.95
CA ALA A 211 -9.30 12.61 -6.77
C ALA A 211 -8.70 12.76 -8.18
N ILE A 212 -8.93 13.89 -8.85
CA ILE A 212 -8.41 14.15 -10.20
C ILE A 212 -6.89 14.23 -10.19
N ILE A 213 -6.29 14.97 -9.25
CA ILE A 213 -4.83 15.10 -9.19
C ILE A 213 -4.18 13.74 -8.90
N SER A 214 -4.74 12.99 -7.96
CA SER A 214 -4.27 11.63 -7.63
C SER A 214 -4.38 10.69 -8.83
N TRP A 215 -5.49 10.76 -9.57
CA TRP A 215 -5.70 9.97 -10.79
C TRP A 215 -4.68 10.29 -11.89
N VAL A 216 -4.43 11.57 -12.12
CA VAL A 216 -3.45 12.05 -13.10
C VAL A 216 -2.08 11.46 -12.78
N ILE A 217 -1.60 11.62 -11.55
CA ILE A 217 -0.28 11.12 -11.14
C ILE A 217 -0.21 9.59 -11.15
N ALA A 218 -1.23 8.90 -10.63
CA ALA A 218 -1.29 7.44 -10.62
C ALA A 218 -1.35 6.84 -12.04
N THR A 219 -1.94 7.55 -12.99
CA THR A 219 -1.99 7.14 -14.40
C THR A 219 -0.61 7.29 -15.06
N PHE A 220 0.11 8.38 -14.77
CA PHE A 220 1.42 8.67 -15.36
C PHE A 220 2.58 7.76 -14.88
N GLY A 221 2.35 6.91 -13.87
CA GLY A 221 3.19 5.75 -13.54
C GLY A 221 4.24 5.99 -12.44
N ILE A 222 4.94 4.90 -12.06
CA ILE A 222 5.76 4.84 -10.84
C ILE A 222 7.00 5.77 -10.86
N GLN A 223 7.48 6.17 -12.04
CA GLN A 223 8.65 7.05 -12.17
C GLN A 223 8.34 8.48 -11.72
N ILE A 224 7.21 9.04 -12.16
CA ILE A 224 6.75 10.38 -11.75
C ILE A 224 6.40 10.37 -10.26
N PHE A 225 5.77 9.29 -9.79
CA PHE A 225 5.52 9.08 -8.38
C PHE A 225 6.82 9.11 -7.55
N HIS A 226 7.83 8.31 -7.89
CA HIS A 226 9.10 8.31 -7.14
C HIS A 226 9.83 9.65 -7.19
N TYR A 227 9.70 10.41 -8.29
CA TYR A 227 10.24 11.75 -8.37
C TYR A 227 9.48 12.72 -7.45
N TYR A 228 8.16 12.68 -7.46
CA TYR A 228 7.30 13.47 -6.58
C TYR A 228 7.55 13.16 -5.10
N GLU A 229 7.55 11.88 -4.72
CA GLU A 229 7.80 11.40 -3.36
C GLU A 229 9.15 11.82 -2.80
N ARG A 230 10.15 12.00 -3.67
CA ARG A 230 11.47 12.49 -3.26
C ARG A 230 11.42 13.88 -2.64
N PHE A 231 10.43 14.70 -3.00
CA PHE A 231 10.30 16.07 -2.52
C PHE A 231 9.04 16.30 -1.68
N ALA A 232 7.98 15.51 -1.88
CA ALA A 232 6.70 15.66 -1.21
C ALA A 232 6.77 15.52 0.32
N PHE A 233 7.71 14.70 0.83
CA PHE A 233 7.86 14.47 2.26
C PHE A 233 8.27 15.73 3.04
N LEU A 234 9.05 16.63 2.43
CA LEU A 234 9.67 17.75 3.17
C LEU A 234 8.64 18.84 3.54
N PRO A 235 7.77 19.32 2.62
CA PRO A 235 6.68 20.21 2.98
C PRO A 235 5.72 19.62 4.02
N GLN A 236 5.38 18.32 3.90
CA GLN A 236 4.53 17.65 4.89
C GLN A 236 5.18 17.63 6.27
N LEU A 237 6.47 17.28 6.33
CA LEU A 237 7.23 17.23 7.58
C LEU A 237 7.26 18.58 8.28
N ILE A 238 7.54 19.65 7.53
CA ILE A 238 7.58 21.01 8.08
C ILE A 238 6.21 21.39 8.63
N VAL A 239 5.14 21.15 7.87
CA VAL A 239 3.81 21.59 8.27
C VAL A 239 3.24 20.78 9.43
N VAL A 240 3.47 19.46 9.49
CA VAL A 240 3.05 18.65 10.65
C VAL A 240 3.88 19.02 11.90
N CYS A 241 5.17 19.35 11.75
CA CYS A 241 5.98 19.91 12.86
C CYS A 241 5.42 21.24 13.37
N ILE A 242 5.01 22.14 12.46
CA ILE A 242 4.37 23.42 12.81
C ILE A 242 3.05 23.15 13.53
N LEU A 243 2.22 22.24 13.00
CA LEU A 243 0.96 21.85 13.62
C LEU A 243 1.19 21.35 15.05
N PHE A 244 2.16 20.46 15.25
CA PHE A 244 2.55 19.96 16.56
C PHE A 244 2.98 21.09 17.51
N GLY A 245 3.85 21.99 17.05
CA GLY A 245 4.35 23.11 17.86
C GLY A 245 3.25 24.09 18.29
N MET A 246 2.30 24.38 17.41
CA MET A 246 1.21 25.32 17.70
C MET A 246 0.13 24.70 18.58
N SER A 247 -0.32 23.50 18.21
CA SER A 247 -1.41 22.82 18.90
C SER A 247 -0.99 22.25 20.26
N GLY A 248 0.32 22.00 20.48
CA GLY A 248 0.87 21.50 21.74
C GLY A 248 0.55 22.36 22.97
N THR A 249 0.29 23.66 22.79
CA THR A 249 -0.13 24.56 23.88
C THR A 249 -1.54 24.27 24.40
N LYS A 250 -2.36 23.60 23.60
CA LYS A 250 -3.77 23.28 23.88
C LYS A 250 -3.99 21.79 24.17
N TYR A 251 -2.92 20.99 24.25
CA TYR A 251 -3.04 19.56 24.55
C TYR A 251 -3.42 19.36 26.01
N ASP A 252 -4.43 18.53 26.24
CA ASP A 252 -4.79 18.12 27.59
C ASP A 252 -4.13 16.78 27.92
N LEU A 253 -3.08 16.86 28.73
CA LEU A 253 -2.33 15.69 29.21
C LEU A 253 -2.86 15.15 30.54
N SER A 254 -3.80 15.87 31.17
CA SER A 254 -4.20 15.65 32.55
C SER A 254 -5.53 14.91 32.70
N THR A 255 -6.41 15.04 31.71
CA THR A 255 -7.73 14.42 31.75
C THR A 255 -7.64 12.89 31.70
N PRO A 256 -8.17 12.17 32.71
CA PRO A 256 -8.15 10.73 32.75
C PRO A 256 -9.15 10.11 31.76
N SER A 257 -8.91 8.84 31.41
CA SER A 257 -9.81 8.08 30.52
C SER A 257 -11.21 7.95 31.13
N THR A 258 -12.23 8.11 30.29
CA THR A 258 -13.63 8.15 30.72
C THR A 258 -14.26 6.75 30.73
N GLY A 259 -15.01 6.42 31.79
CA GLY A 259 -15.81 5.19 31.90
C GLY A 259 -15.33 4.22 32.99
N ASP A 260 -16.07 3.11 33.15
CA ASP A 260 -15.68 2.04 34.07
C ASP A 260 -14.38 1.35 33.63
N ALA A 261 -13.65 0.74 34.56
CA ALA A 261 -12.35 0.11 34.30
C ALA A 261 -12.40 -0.92 33.15
N ARG A 262 -13.53 -1.64 33.02
CA ARG A 262 -13.76 -2.59 31.92
C ARG A 262 -13.97 -1.89 30.57
N THR A 263 -14.70 -0.79 30.55
CA THR A 263 -14.93 0.02 29.35
C THR A 263 -13.64 0.68 28.88
N VAL A 264 -12.85 1.23 29.80
CA VAL A 264 -11.53 1.80 29.46
C VAL A 264 -10.60 0.73 28.88
N ALA A 265 -10.58 -0.48 29.46
CA ALA A 265 -9.78 -1.59 28.91
C ALA A 265 -10.24 -2.01 27.50
N GLY A 266 -11.56 -2.09 27.27
CA GLY A 266 -12.12 -2.39 25.95
C GLY A 266 -11.81 -1.31 24.91
N ASN A 267 -11.90 -0.05 25.30
CA ASN A 267 -11.58 1.10 24.45
C ASN A 267 -10.09 1.16 24.10
N ARG A 268 -9.19 0.89 25.06
CA ARG A 268 -7.74 0.77 24.82
C ARG A 268 -7.43 -0.32 23.80
N LEU A 269 -8.05 -1.49 23.95
CA LEU A 269 -7.85 -2.61 23.05
C LEU A 269 -8.36 -2.32 21.64
N SER A 270 -9.55 -1.71 21.54
CA SER A 270 -10.16 -1.34 20.26
C SER A 270 -9.35 -0.30 19.52
N PHE A 271 -8.88 0.74 20.22
CA PHE A 271 -8.03 1.77 19.61
C PHE A 271 -6.65 1.22 19.20
N PHE A 272 -6.04 0.35 20.01
CA PHE A 272 -4.83 -0.37 19.62
C PHE A 272 -5.06 -1.18 18.32
N SER A 273 -6.17 -1.93 18.24
CA SER A 273 -6.51 -2.75 17.06
C SER A 273 -6.70 -1.90 15.82
N LEU A 274 -7.32 -0.72 15.94
CA LEU A 274 -7.48 0.24 14.85
C LEU A 274 -6.12 0.76 14.34
N CYS A 275 -5.24 1.20 15.24
CA CYS A 275 -3.91 1.68 14.86
C CYS A 275 -3.02 0.56 14.28
N LEU A 276 -3.14 -0.67 14.79
CA LEU A 276 -2.53 -1.85 14.19
C LEU A 276 -3.06 -2.07 12.78
N SER A 277 -4.37 -1.97 12.58
CA SER A 277 -5.02 -2.18 11.29
C SER A 277 -4.54 -1.17 10.25
N ALA A 278 -4.40 0.10 10.62
CA ALA A 278 -3.82 1.11 9.73
C ALA A 278 -2.40 0.75 9.26
N ALA A 279 -1.55 0.26 10.16
CA ALA A 279 -0.18 -0.12 9.79
C ALA A 279 -0.09 -1.46 9.06
N ILE A 280 -0.89 -2.48 9.43
CA ILE A 280 -0.82 -3.83 8.83
C ILE A 280 -1.38 -3.85 7.41
N THR A 281 -2.31 -2.96 7.08
CA THR A 281 -2.95 -2.89 5.74
C THR A 281 -2.01 -2.40 4.64
N TYR A 282 -0.79 -1.97 5.00
CA TYR A 282 0.29 -1.81 4.03
C TYR A 282 0.94 -3.12 3.61
N ALA A 283 0.78 -4.21 4.37
CA ALA A 283 1.40 -5.48 4.04
C ALA A 283 1.00 -6.00 2.65
N PRO A 284 -0.28 -6.01 2.23
CA PRO A 284 -0.71 -6.48 0.91
C PRO A 284 -0.22 -5.65 -0.29
N LEU A 285 0.44 -4.51 -0.08
CA LEU A 285 1.00 -3.67 -1.15
C LEU A 285 2.51 -3.37 -0.98
N ALA A 286 3.08 -3.67 0.20
CA ALA A 286 4.44 -3.27 0.57
C ALA A 286 5.52 -3.80 -0.38
N ALA A 287 5.36 -4.99 -0.95
CA ALA A 287 6.36 -5.55 -1.85
C ALA A 287 6.38 -4.84 -3.22
N ASP A 288 5.29 -4.19 -3.62
CA ASP A 288 5.10 -3.62 -4.96
C ASP A 288 6.09 -2.49 -5.27
N PHE A 289 6.45 -1.69 -4.27
CA PHE A 289 7.39 -0.57 -4.42
C PHE A 289 8.84 -1.00 -4.54
N PHE A 290 9.17 -2.21 -4.07
CA PHE A 290 10.54 -2.70 -4.03
C PHE A 290 10.82 -3.78 -5.08
N VAL A 291 9.88 -4.04 -6.01
CA VAL A 291 10.04 -5.02 -7.11
C VAL A 291 11.23 -4.68 -8.02
N TYR A 292 11.52 -3.38 -8.22
CA TYR A 292 12.63 -2.90 -9.06
C TYR A 292 14.00 -2.95 -8.39
N TYR A 293 14.06 -3.31 -7.11
CA TYR A 293 15.32 -3.42 -6.37
C TYR A 293 16.05 -4.73 -6.73
N PRO A 294 17.40 -4.71 -6.73
CA PRO A 294 18.21 -5.91 -6.88
C PRO A 294 17.84 -7.03 -5.92
N GLN A 295 17.95 -8.28 -6.38
CA GLN A 295 17.78 -9.46 -5.53
C GLN A 295 18.80 -9.50 -4.38
N ASN A 296 19.98 -8.93 -4.58
CA ASN A 296 21.07 -8.89 -3.60
C ASN A 296 20.88 -7.77 -2.54
N THR A 297 19.73 -7.10 -2.49
CA THR A 297 19.43 -6.10 -1.48
C THR A 297 19.45 -6.72 -0.08
N SER A 298 20.10 -6.04 0.87
CA SER A 298 20.13 -6.50 2.27
C SER A 298 18.72 -6.47 2.87
N ARG A 299 18.19 -7.66 3.19
CA ARG A 299 16.85 -7.83 3.79
C ARG A 299 16.73 -7.12 5.13
N THR A 300 17.77 -7.22 5.95
CA THR A 300 17.81 -6.61 7.29
C THR A 300 17.80 -5.09 7.20
N SER A 301 18.59 -4.52 6.27
CA SER A 301 18.63 -3.07 6.07
C SER A 301 17.28 -2.56 5.56
N LEU A 302 16.69 -3.22 4.56
CA LEU A 302 15.38 -2.83 4.02
C LEU A 302 14.27 -2.96 5.06
N PHE A 303 14.31 -4.00 5.90
CA PHE A 303 13.37 -4.19 7.01
C PHE A 303 13.44 -3.03 8.02
N PHE A 304 14.64 -2.73 8.55
CA PHE A 304 14.77 -1.66 9.55
C PHE A 304 14.54 -0.27 8.97
N LEU A 305 14.89 -0.02 7.71
CA LEU A 305 14.58 1.25 7.03
C LEU A 305 13.07 1.41 6.81
N SER A 306 12.39 0.35 6.39
CA SER A 306 10.93 0.39 6.23
C SER A 306 10.22 0.57 7.57
N LEU A 307 10.66 -0.17 8.59
CA LEU A 307 10.12 -0.08 9.94
C LEU A 307 10.35 1.30 10.53
N GLY A 308 11.57 1.84 10.40
CA GLY A 308 11.88 3.18 10.86
C GLY A 308 11.05 4.26 10.17
N GLY A 309 10.84 4.15 8.85
CA GLY A 309 10.05 5.11 8.09
C GLY A 309 8.57 5.09 8.46
N LEU A 310 7.99 3.89 8.55
CA LEU A 310 6.61 3.67 9.00
C LEU A 310 6.43 4.16 10.44
N MET A 311 7.33 3.80 11.35
CA MET A 311 7.21 4.19 12.76
C MET A 311 7.34 5.69 12.97
N THR A 312 8.28 6.34 12.29
CA THR A 312 8.49 7.79 12.41
C THR A 312 7.25 8.56 11.97
N SER A 313 6.69 8.20 10.81
CA SER A 313 5.51 8.86 10.26
C SER A 313 4.23 8.58 11.05
N PHE A 314 3.94 7.31 11.37
CA PHE A 314 2.76 6.98 12.17
C PHE A 314 2.81 7.62 13.56
N THR A 315 3.96 7.55 14.24
CA THR A 315 4.11 8.15 15.57
C THR A 315 3.86 9.65 15.52
N MET A 316 4.45 10.34 14.55
CA MET A 316 4.26 11.78 14.39
C MET A 316 2.80 12.15 14.08
N ALA A 317 2.17 11.47 13.12
CA ALA A 317 0.79 11.73 12.73
C ALA A 317 -0.20 11.42 13.86
N PHE A 318 -0.04 10.27 14.54
CA PHE A 318 -0.91 9.87 15.64
C PHE A 318 -0.81 10.80 16.84
N LEU A 319 0.41 11.16 17.26
CA LEU A 319 0.58 12.05 18.41
C LEU A 319 -0.02 13.45 18.17
N VAL A 320 0.09 13.97 16.94
CA VAL A 320 -0.58 15.23 16.57
C VAL A 320 -2.10 15.08 16.61
N GLY A 321 -2.64 14.00 16.04
CA GLY A 321 -4.08 13.74 16.04
C GLY A 321 -4.67 13.57 17.44
N ILE A 322 -4.02 12.77 18.27
CA ILE A 322 -4.39 12.53 19.67
C ILE A 322 -4.32 13.84 20.46
N GLY A 323 -3.27 14.64 20.27
CA GLY A 323 -3.13 15.93 20.92
C GLY A 323 -4.24 16.90 20.54
N LEU A 324 -4.55 17.04 19.25
CA LEU A 324 -5.67 17.87 18.77
C LEU A 324 -7.00 17.43 19.38
N ALA A 325 -7.26 16.12 19.41
CA ALA A 325 -8.50 15.59 19.98
C ALA A 325 -8.59 15.73 21.51
N SER A 326 -7.45 15.67 22.22
CA SER A 326 -7.44 15.88 23.68
C SER A 326 -7.89 17.28 24.08
N GLY A 327 -7.64 18.29 23.24
CA GLY A 327 -8.07 19.66 23.48
C GLY A 327 -9.55 19.94 23.24
N ILE A 328 -10.30 18.99 22.65
CA ILE A 328 -11.72 19.19 22.26
C ILE A 328 -12.60 19.52 23.47
N THR A 329 -12.39 18.86 24.61
CA THR A 329 -13.18 19.07 25.82
C THR A 329 -12.85 20.38 26.53
N SER A 330 -11.64 20.90 26.31
CA SER A 330 -11.09 22.03 27.06
C SER A 330 -11.21 23.36 26.28
N ASP A 331 -11.24 23.32 24.95
CA ASP A 331 -11.37 24.50 24.08
C ASP A 331 -12.67 24.46 23.24
N PRO A 332 -13.61 25.40 23.46
CA PRO A 332 -14.85 25.50 22.68
C PRO A 332 -14.63 25.66 21.17
N ALA A 333 -13.52 26.26 20.74
CA ALA A 333 -13.20 26.40 19.31
C ALA A 333 -12.87 25.04 18.68
N TYR A 334 -12.15 24.17 19.40
CA TYR A 334 -11.84 22.81 18.95
C TYR A 334 -13.09 21.94 18.90
N SER A 335 -13.98 22.08 19.89
CA SER A 335 -15.28 21.40 19.88
C SER A 335 -16.14 21.79 18.68
N LYS A 336 -16.23 23.10 18.37
CA LYS A 336 -16.95 23.58 17.19
C LYS A 336 -16.32 23.08 15.88
N ALA A 337 -14.99 23.18 15.76
CA ALA A 337 -14.29 22.72 14.57
C ALA A 337 -14.45 21.21 14.34
N PHE A 338 -14.41 20.40 15.40
CA PHE A 338 -14.63 18.95 15.29
C PHE A 338 -16.06 18.60 14.86
N ALA A 339 -17.06 19.39 15.26
CA ALA A 339 -18.44 19.22 14.81
C ALA A 339 -18.60 19.47 13.30
N ASP A 340 -17.81 20.39 12.72
CA ASP A 340 -17.76 20.62 11.28
C ASP A 340 -16.94 19.54 10.53
N GLY A 341 -16.03 18.87 11.22
CA GLY A 341 -15.33 17.66 10.76
C GLY A 341 -13.91 17.53 11.29
N ALA A 342 -13.37 16.30 11.24
CA ALA A 342 -11.98 16.05 11.68
C ALA A 342 -10.95 16.86 10.87
N GLY A 343 -11.20 17.07 9.57
CA GLY A 343 -10.38 17.95 8.74
C GLY A 343 -10.44 19.43 9.17
N ALA A 344 -11.58 19.90 9.67
CA ALA A 344 -11.72 21.27 10.18
C ALA A 344 -10.96 21.47 11.49
N LEU A 345 -10.89 20.45 12.36
CA LEU A 345 -10.06 20.49 13.56
C LEU A 345 -8.55 20.65 13.23
N ILE A 346 -8.07 20.03 12.15
CA ILE A 346 -6.69 20.23 11.67
C ILE A 346 -6.45 21.70 11.30
N VAL A 347 -7.43 22.34 10.64
CA VAL A 347 -7.35 23.77 10.27
C VAL A 347 -7.35 24.65 11.51
N GLU A 348 -8.20 24.37 12.49
CA GLU A 348 -8.25 25.13 13.75
C GLU A 348 -6.96 24.96 14.57
N GLY A 349 -6.27 23.83 14.45
CA GLY A 349 -4.93 23.64 15.02
C GLY A 349 -3.89 24.65 14.50
N PHE A 350 -4.10 25.21 13.30
CA PHE A 350 -3.27 26.27 12.72
C PHE A 350 -3.79 27.69 12.98
N SER A 351 -4.92 27.85 13.68
CA SER A 351 -5.59 29.12 13.96
C SER A 351 -4.66 30.24 14.44
N PRO A 352 -3.67 30.02 15.33
CA PRO A 352 -2.82 31.11 15.82
C PRO A 352 -1.87 31.69 14.76
N LEU A 353 -1.68 31.02 13.61
CA LEU A 353 -0.87 31.49 12.48
C LEU A 353 -1.68 32.30 11.45
N ASN A 354 -2.98 32.50 11.67
CA ASN A 354 -3.89 33.25 10.80
C ASN A 354 -3.76 32.84 9.31
N GLY A 355 -3.34 33.77 8.44
CA GLY A 355 -3.21 33.54 7.00
C GLY A 355 -2.17 32.48 6.62
N PHE A 356 -1.06 32.39 7.36
CA PHE A 356 -0.05 31.35 7.13
C PHE A 356 -0.58 29.96 7.55
N GLY A 357 -1.43 29.91 8.58
CA GLY A 357 -2.08 28.67 9.01
C GLY A 357 -2.99 28.06 7.93
N LYS A 358 -3.71 28.91 7.19
CA LYS A 358 -4.50 28.48 6.02
C LYS A 358 -3.64 27.91 4.90
N PHE A 359 -2.49 28.51 4.63
CA PHE A 359 -1.52 27.97 3.66
C PHE A 359 -1.01 26.59 4.11
N CYS A 360 -0.62 26.46 5.38
CA CYS A 360 -0.23 25.17 5.96
C CYS A 360 -1.32 24.11 5.82
N ALA A 361 -2.58 24.44 6.14
CA ALA A 361 -3.71 23.52 5.97
C ALA A 361 -3.87 23.04 4.51
N VAL A 362 -3.70 23.91 3.52
CA VAL A 362 -3.73 23.51 2.10
C VAL A 362 -2.58 22.54 1.79
N VAL A 363 -1.37 22.79 2.32
CA VAL A 363 -0.25 21.85 2.15
C VAL A 363 -0.59 20.49 2.76
N VAL A 364 -1.18 20.44 3.96
CA VAL A 364 -1.64 19.18 4.58
C VAL A 364 -2.66 18.46 3.69
N ALA A 365 -3.62 19.19 3.12
CA ALA A 365 -4.61 18.62 2.20
C ALA A 365 -3.95 18.03 0.93
N LEU A 366 -2.94 18.71 0.38
CA LEU A 366 -2.16 18.20 -0.76
C LEU A 366 -1.31 16.97 -0.39
N GLY A 367 -0.98 16.79 0.89
CA GLY A 367 -0.27 15.59 1.38
C GLY A 367 -1.06 14.30 1.24
N LEU A 368 -2.39 14.40 1.25
CA LEU A 368 -3.27 13.25 1.03
C LEU A 368 -3.11 12.66 -0.37
N ILE A 369 -2.72 13.48 -1.36
CA ILE A 369 -2.42 12.99 -2.71
C ILE A 369 -1.26 11.99 -2.65
N ALA A 370 -0.21 12.27 -1.87
CA ALA A 370 0.92 11.36 -1.66
C ALA A 370 0.48 10.03 -1.01
N ASN A 371 -0.53 10.05 -0.13
CA ASN A 371 -1.11 8.84 0.45
C ASN A 371 -2.02 8.08 -0.53
N THR A 372 -2.78 8.77 -1.38
CA THR A 372 -3.77 8.16 -2.29
C THR A 372 -3.13 7.54 -3.55
N ILE A 373 -2.01 8.08 -4.04
CA ILE A 373 -1.33 7.55 -5.24
C ILE A 373 -0.92 6.08 -5.08
N PRO A 374 -0.20 5.65 -4.01
CA PRO A 374 0.25 4.27 -3.88
C PRO A 374 -0.88 3.23 -3.87
N PRO A 375 -1.97 3.37 -3.09
CA PRO A 375 -3.14 2.52 -3.15
C PRO A 375 -3.79 2.49 -4.53
N THR A 376 -3.93 3.65 -5.19
CA THR A 376 -4.52 3.74 -6.54
C THR A 376 -3.67 3.01 -7.57
N TYR A 377 -2.34 3.14 -7.47
CA TYR A 377 -1.39 2.45 -8.32
C TYR A 377 -1.47 0.92 -8.14
N SER A 378 -1.40 0.43 -6.89
CA SER A 378 -1.47 -1.00 -6.61
C SER A 378 -2.83 -1.59 -6.98
N ALA A 379 -3.93 -0.85 -6.78
CA ALA A 379 -5.26 -1.27 -7.20
C ALA A 379 -5.34 -1.56 -8.71
N GLY A 380 -4.74 -0.69 -9.54
CA GLY A 380 -4.68 -0.91 -10.99
C GLY A 380 -4.01 -2.21 -11.39
N VAL A 381 -2.95 -2.59 -10.67
CA VAL A 381 -2.23 -3.86 -10.89
C VAL A 381 -3.05 -5.04 -10.35
N ASP A 382 -3.68 -4.89 -9.19
CA ASP A 382 -4.50 -5.93 -8.56
C ASP A 382 -5.75 -6.28 -9.37
N PHE A 383 -6.38 -5.30 -10.04
CA PHE A 383 -7.48 -5.57 -10.96
C PHE A 383 -7.07 -6.54 -12.07
N GLN A 384 -5.85 -6.41 -12.59
CA GLN A 384 -5.32 -7.32 -13.60
C GLN A 384 -5.12 -8.74 -13.02
N ILE A 385 -4.74 -8.87 -11.75
CA ILE A 385 -4.51 -10.16 -11.06
C ILE A 385 -5.78 -11.01 -10.98
N LEU A 386 -6.96 -10.40 -11.07
CA LEU A 386 -8.24 -11.09 -10.93
C LEU A 386 -8.54 -12.08 -12.09
N GLY A 387 -8.00 -11.82 -13.29
CA GLY A 387 -8.14 -12.77 -14.40
C GLY A 387 -7.54 -12.33 -15.73
N ARG A 388 -7.44 -13.30 -16.66
CA ARG A 388 -6.83 -13.16 -17.99
C ARG A 388 -7.52 -12.14 -18.90
N TYR A 389 -8.78 -11.79 -18.62
CA TYR A 389 -9.50 -10.74 -19.34
C TYR A 389 -9.21 -9.36 -18.77
N ALA A 390 -9.07 -9.25 -17.44
CA ALA A 390 -8.73 -8.00 -16.77
C ALA A 390 -7.28 -7.58 -17.03
N GLU A 391 -6.38 -8.55 -17.23
CA GLU A 391 -4.99 -8.35 -17.66
C GLU A 391 -4.87 -7.64 -19.02
N LYS A 392 -5.83 -7.85 -19.94
CA LYS A 392 -5.81 -7.21 -21.28
C LYS A 392 -6.21 -5.75 -21.26
N VAL A 393 -6.76 -5.26 -20.14
CA VAL A 393 -7.18 -3.88 -20.00
C VAL A 393 -5.99 -3.07 -19.47
N PRO A 394 -5.61 -1.98 -20.15
CA PRO A 394 -4.53 -1.10 -19.68
C PRO A 394 -4.77 -0.61 -18.26
N ARG A 395 -3.71 -0.59 -17.44
CA ARG A 395 -3.76 -0.16 -16.03
C ARG A 395 -4.41 1.21 -15.83
N ALA A 396 -4.16 2.16 -16.73
CA ALA A 396 -4.75 3.50 -16.70
C ALA A 396 -6.29 3.49 -16.62
N ILE A 397 -6.94 2.53 -17.30
CA ILE A 397 -8.41 2.40 -17.28
C ILE A 397 -8.87 1.88 -15.92
N TRP A 398 -8.17 0.89 -15.36
CA TRP A 398 -8.48 0.40 -14.01
C TRP A 398 -8.28 1.47 -12.94
N ASN A 399 -7.23 2.29 -13.05
CA ASN A 399 -7.02 3.44 -12.17
C ASN A 399 -8.17 4.44 -12.28
N ALA A 400 -8.63 4.75 -13.50
CA ALA A 400 -9.76 5.65 -13.71
C ALA A 400 -11.06 5.11 -13.10
N ILE A 401 -11.35 3.82 -13.28
CA ILE A 401 -12.52 3.17 -12.69
C ILE A 401 -12.43 3.21 -11.15
N GLY A 402 -11.27 2.88 -10.59
CA GLY A 402 -11.04 2.94 -9.14
C GLY A 402 -11.28 4.33 -8.58
N VAL A 403 -10.75 5.36 -9.24
CA VAL A 403 -10.95 6.77 -8.86
C VAL A 403 -12.42 7.15 -8.86
N ILE A 404 -13.14 6.81 -9.92
CA ILE A 404 -14.58 7.12 -10.01
C ILE A 404 -15.33 6.45 -8.85
N ILE A 405 -15.04 5.18 -8.56
CA ILE A 405 -15.70 4.44 -7.48
C ILE A 405 -15.45 5.11 -6.13
N TYR A 406 -14.19 5.32 -5.73
CA TYR A 406 -13.91 5.89 -4.42
C TYR A 406 -14.36 7.34 -4.31
N THR A 407 -14.38 8.11 -5.42
CA THR A 407 -14.86 9.49 -5.43
C THR A 407 -16.36 9.54 -5.19
N VAL A 408 -17.14 8.70 -5.87
CA VAL A 408 -18.59 8.60 -5.66
C VAL A 408 -18.89 8.18 -4.22
N CYS A 409 -18.17 7.18 -3.70
CA CYS A 409 -18.31 6.76 -2.32
C CYS A 409 -17.89 7.85 -1.32
N ALA A 410 -16.85 8.64 -1.61
CA ALA A 410 -16.42 9.76 -0.77
C ALA A 410 -17.48 10.86 -0.70
N LEU A 411 -18.10 11.19 -1.84
CA LEU A 411 -19.19 12.16 -1.90
C LEU A 411 -20.41 11.72 -1.07
N ALA A 412 -20.74 10.43 -1.10
CA ALA A 412 -21.82 9.86 -0.31
C ALA A 412 -21.48 9.73 1.19
N GLY A 413 -20.23 9.37 1.50
CA GLY A 413 -19.76 9.06 2.86
C GLY A 413 -19.27 10.25 3.68
N ARG A 414 -19.17 11.45 3.09
CA ARG A 414 -18.52 12.63 3.71
C ARG A 414 -19.01 13.03 5.09
N SER A 415 -20.26 12.70 5.45
CA SER A 415 -20.87 13.04 6.74
C SER A 415 -20.59 12.03 7.84
N ASN A 416 -20.15 10.82 7.52
CA ASN A 416 -19.99 9.70 8.48
C ASN A 416 -18.53 9.22 8.54
N LEU A 417 -17.58 10.15 8.48
CA LEU A 417 -16.16 9.83 8.37
C LEU A 417 -15.65 8.95 9.54
N SER A 418 -16.05 9.26 10.78
CA SER A 418 -15.63 8.48 11.97
C SER A 418 -16.13 7.03 11.90
N ASP A 419 -17.40 6.84 11.52
CA ASP A 419 -17.99 5.51 11.34
C ASP A 419 -17.32 4.76 10.19
N ILE A 420 -16.97 5.45 9.11
CA ILE A 420 -16.22 4.85 8.01
C ILE A 420 -14.86 4.38 8.53
N PHE A 421 -14.09 5.21 9.23
CA PHE A 421 -12.78 4.82 9.77
C PHE A 421 -12.87 3.60 10.69
N THR A 422 -13.72 3.66 11.70
CA THR A 422 -13.84 2.62 12.73
C THR A 422 -14.23 1.27 12.11
N ASN A 423 -15.27 1.25 11.27
CA ASN A 423 -15.76 0.02 10.67
C ASN A 423 -14.84 -0.50 9.56
N PHE A 424 -14.36 0.39 8.68
CA PHE A 424 -13.55 0.00 7.53
C PHE A 424 -12.18 -0.50 7.96
N LEU A 425 -11.40 0.29 8.71
CA LEU A 425 -10.04 -0.11 9.11
C LEU A 425 -10.05 -1.41 9.91
N ALA A 426 -11.03 -1.60 10.80
CA ALA A 426 -11.09 -2.82 11.60
C ALA A 426 -11.35 -4.07 10.74
N LEU A 427 -12.37 -4.04 9.87
CA LEU A 427 -12.65 -5.14 8.93
C LEU A 427 -11.45 -5.48 8.06
N MET A 428 -10.73 -4.44 7.66
CA MET A 428 -9.52 -4.52 6.88
C MET A 428 -8.36 -5.18 7.66
N GLY A 429 -8.14 -4.76 8.90
CA GLY A 429 -7.17 -5.40 9.80
C GLY A 429 -7.44 -6.89 10.00
N TYR A 430 -8.70 -7.30 10.12
CA TYR A 430 -9.07 -8.70 10.36
C TYR A 430 -8.59 -9.61 9.24
N TRP A 431 -8.95 -9.29 7.99
CA TRP A 431 -8.59 -10.17 6.86
C TRP A 431 -7.10 -10.16 6.59
N VAL A 432 -6.42 -9.02 6.76
CA VAL A 432 -4.97 -8.94 6.58
C VAL A 432 -4.25 -9.76 7.65
N ALA A 433 -4.70 -9.72 8.90
CA ALA A 433 -4.15 -10.54 9.97
C ALA A 433 -4.28 -12.03 9.68
N ILE A 434 -5.46 -12.49 9.25
CA ILE A 434 -5.71 -13.87 8.82
C ILE A 434 -4.77 -14.24 7.65
N TRP A 435 -4.70 -13.38 6.63
CA TRP A 435 -3.91 -13.64 5.43
C TRP A 435 -2.41 -13.74 5.74
N ILE A 436 -1.90 -12.87 6.61
CA ILE A 436 -0.52 -12.89 7.07
C ILE A 436 -0.23 -14.13 7.91
N ALA A 437 -1.14 -14.55 8.79
CA ALA A 437 -0.99 -15.81 9.54
C ALA A 437 -0.73 -16.99 8.60
N ILE A 438 -1.56 -17.12 7.56
CA ILE A 438 -1.42 -18.17 6.53
C ILE A 438 -0.08 -18.08 5.81
N ILE A 439 0.36 -16.89 5.42
CA ILE A 439 1.65 -16.68 4.73
C ILE A 439 2.83 -17.04 5.63
N LEU A 440 2.83 -16.60 6.87
CA LEU A 440 3.89 -16.88 7.83
C LEU A 440 4.01 -18.38 8.05
N GLU A 441 2.89 -19.08 8.23
CA GLU A 441 2.88 -20.53 8.45
C GLU A 441 3.28 -21.32 7.22
N ASP A 442 2.78 -20.95 6.03
CA ASP A 442 3.23 -21.59 4.79
C ASP A 442 4.74 -21.40 4.59
N ARG A 443 5.27 -20.22 4.93
CA ARG A 443 6.71 -19.93 4.83
C ARG A 443 7.56 -20.70 5.85
N PHE A 444 7.20 -20.66 7.13
CA PHE A 444 8.04 -21.16 8.22
C PHE A 444 7.82 -22.65 8.53
N ILE A 445 6.63 -23.19 8.29
CA ILE A 445 6.33 -24.61 8.57
C ILE A 445 6.53 -25.45 7.31
N PHE A 446 5.91 -25.06 6.19
CA PHE A 446 5.85 -25.90 5.00
C PHE A 446 6.96 -25.63 3.97
N ARG A 447 7.37 -24.36 3.81
CA ARG A 447 8.34 -23.93 2.79
C ARG A 447 9.68 -23.44 3.37
N ALA A 448 9.97 -23.74 4.64
CA ALA A 448 11.22 -23.32 5.27
C ALA A 448 12.46 -23.84 4.53
N ARG A 449 12.38 -25.07 3.99
CA ARG A 449 13.49 -25.73 3.29
C ARG A 449 13.38 -25.74 1.76
N SER A 450 12.18 -25.57 1.19
CA SER A 450 11.94 -25.70 -0.25
C SER A 450 12.16 -24.42 -1.06
N GLY A 451 12.02 -23.24 -0.42
CA GLY A 451 12.00 -21.97 -1.14
C GLY A 451 10.78 -21.79 -2.06
N TYR A 452 10.84 -20.78 -2.95
CA TYR A 452 9.79 -20.45 -3.91
C TYR A 452 10.31 -20.55 -5.35
N ASN A 453 9.47 -21.06 -6.27
CA ASN A 453 9.75 -21.00 -7.71
C ASN A 453 9.02 -19.81 -8.35
N TRP A 454 9.76 -18.73 -8.54
CA TRP A 454 9.26 -17.45 -9.04
C TRP A 454 8.82 -17.47 -10.52
N HIS A 455 9.20 -18.50 -11.29
CA HIS A 455 8.81 -18.62 -12.71
C HIS A 455 7.40 -19.20 -12.90
N SER A 456 6.86 -19.88 -11.89
CA SER A 456 5.55 -20.54 -11.97
C SER A 456 4.41 -19.72 -11.36
N TRP A 457 4.55 -18.40 -11.27
CA TRP A 457 3.60 -17.50 -10.58
C TRP A 457 2.23 -17.39 -11.28
N ASN A 458 2.17 -17.64 -12.59
CA ASN A 458 0.96 -17.52 -13.42
C ASN A 458 0.43 -18.88 -13.94
N ASP A 459 0.88 -20.00 -13.35
CA ASP A 459 0.47 -21.35 -13.78
C ASP A 459 -0.47 -22.00 -12.74
N PRO A 460 -1.79 -22.10 -13.01
CA PRO A 460 -2.76 -22.67 -12.09
C PRO A 460 -2.48 -24.13 -11.73
N SER A 461 -1.78 -24.87 -12.59
CA SER A 461 -1.51 -26.30 -12.40
C SER A 461 -0.38 -26.56 -11.38
N LYS A 462 0.54 -25.59 -11.24
CA LYS A 462 1.72 -25.66 -10.36
C LYS A 462 1.50 -25.01 -9.00
N LEU A 463 0.40 -24.28 -8.83
CA LEU A 463 0.01 -23.64 -7.58
C LEU A 463 -0.88 -24.57 -6.75
N PRO A 464 -0.88 -24.42 -5.41
CA PRO A 464 -1.75 -25.21 -4.55
C PRO A 464 -3.22 -24.91 -4.86
N LEU A 465 -4.10 -25.89 -4.63
CA LEU A 465 -5.55 -25.71 -4.74
C LEU A 465 -6.02 -24.66 -3.72
N GLY A 466 -5.42 -24.67 -2.53
CA GLY A 466 -5.64 -23.65 -1.51
C GLY A 466 -6.86 -23.91 -0.65
N ILE A 467 -7.37 -25.14 -0.64
CA ILE A 467 -8.60 -25.49 0.09
C ILE A 467 -8.38 -25.31 1.59
N SER A 468 -7.20 -25.71 2.10
CA SER A 468 -6.84 -25.50 3.51
C SER A 468 -6.76 -24.02 3.89
N ALA A 469 -6.17 -23.20 3.01
CA ALA A 469 -6.04 -21.76 3.20
C ALA A 469 -7.41 -21.08 3.19
N PHE A 470 -8.31 -21.49 2.30
CA PHE A 470 -9.66 -20.96 2.22
C PHE A 470 -10.50 -21.32 3.46
N ILE A 471 -10.46 -22.57 3.92
CA ILE A 471 -11.20 -22.99 5.13
C ILE A 471 -10.64 -22.26 6.36
N ALA A 472 -9.32 -22.17 6.51
CA ALA A 472 -8.71 -21.43 7.61
C ALA A 472 -9.10 -19.94 7.55
N PHE A 473 -9.17 -19.35 6.36
CA PHE A 473 -9.61 -17.98 6.16
C PHE A 473 -11.06 -17.76 6.61
N LEU A 474 -11.98 -18.66 6.27
CA LEU A 474 -13.37 -18.59 6.70
C LEU A 474 -13.53 -18.76 8.22
N ILE A 475 -12.74 -19.65 8.83
CA ILE A 475 -12.78 -19.85 10.29
C ILE A 475 -12.20 -18.63 11.02
N GLY A 476 -11.13 -18.03 10.49
CA GLY A 476 -10.61 -16.75 10.97
C GLY A 476 -11.66 -15.65 10.95
N TRP A 477 -12.43 -15.54 9.85
CA TRP A 477 -13.55 -14.60 9.75
C TRP A 477 -14.68 -14.88 10.73
N ALA A 478 -15.03 -16.16 10.95
CA ALA A 478 -15.99 -16.53 11.97
C ALA A 478 -15.54 -16.06 13.36
N GLY A 479 -14.26 -16.26 13.70
CA GLY A 479 -13.65 -15.74 14.92
C GLY A 479 -13.71 -14.20 15.01
N ALA A 480 -13.41 -13.50 13.91
CA ALA A 480 -13.50 -12.05 13.83
C ALA A 480 -14.93 -11.57 14.13
N ILE A 481 -15.93 -12.14 13.46
CA ILE A 481 -17.34 -11.74 13.58
C ILE A 481 -17.87 -11.98 15.00
N LEU A 482 -17.45 -13.04 15.69
CA LEU A 482 -17.88 -13.29 17.07
C LEU A 482 -17.32 -12.27 18.07
N CYS A 483 -16.17 -11.68 17.75
CA CYS A 483 -15.35 -10.86 18.65
C CYS A 483 -15.19 -9.39 18.21
N MET A 484 -15.82 -8.97 17.10
CA MET A 484 -15.74 -7.59 16.63
C MET A 484 -16.69 -6.67 17.40
N ALA A 485 -16.23 -5.46 17.71
CA ALA A 485 -17.05 -4.38 18.25
C ALA A 485 -17.03 -3.22 17.27
N GLN A 486 -18.03 -3.17 16.41
CA GLN A 486 -18.18 -2.16 15.36
C GLN A 486 -19.49 -1.40 15.52
N VAL A 487 -19.59 -0.21 14.92
CA VAL A 487 -20.75 0.68 15.07
C VAL A 487 -22.05 0.00 14.63
N TRP A 488 -21.97 -0.79 13.55
CA TRP A 488 -23.13 -1.51 12.98
C TRP A 488 -23.38 -2.88 13.61
N TYR A 489 -22.37 -3.47 14.26
CA TYR A 489 -22.49 -4.79 14.84
C TYR A 489 -21.46 -5.02 15.95
N ILE A 490 -21.97 -5.46 17.10
CA ILE A 490 -21.16 -5.89 18.24
C ILE A 490 -21.39 -7.39 18.45
N GLY A 491 -20.30 -8.16 18.32
CA GLY A 491 -20.29 -9.60 18.46
C GLY A 491 -20.59 -10.08 19.88
N PRO A 492 -21.13 -11.30 20.05
CA PRO A 492 -21.53 -11.81 21.37
C PRO A 492 -20.41 -11.82 22.39
N LEU A 493 -19.17 -12.12 21.96
CA LEU A 493 -18.01 -12.16 22.86
C LEU A 493 -17.48 -10.75 23.16
N ALA A 494 -17.59 -9.83 22.21
CA ALA A 494 -17.17 -8.44 22.41
C ALA A 494 -18.06 -7.72 23.45
N ARG A 495 -19.38 -7.99 23.44
CA ARG A 495 -20.34 -7.40 24.41
C ARG A 495 -20.08 -7.74 25.86
N LEU A 496 -19.29 -8.77 26.14
CA LEU A 496 -18.98 -9.17 27.52
C LEU A 496 -18.02 -8.20 28.21
N VAL A 497 -17.35 -7.32 27.45
CA VAL A 497 -16.32 -6.41 27.97
C VAL A 497 -16.78 -4.96 27.92
N GLY A 498 -17.19 -4.42 29.07
CA GLY A 498 -17.60 -3.02 29.21
C GLY A 498 -18.94 -2.72 28.54
N GLU A 499 -19.27 -1.43 28.45
CA GLU A 499 -20.55 -0.95 27.89
C GLU A 499 -20.58 -0.96 26.36
N TYR A 500 -19.45 -0.59 25.72
CA TYR A 500 -19.34 -0.47 24.27
C TYR A 500 -18.75 -1.72 23.58
N GLY A 501 -18.31 -2.70 24.36
CA GLY A 501 -17.62 -3.89 23.88
C GLY A 501 -16.15 -3.63 23.54
N ALA A 502 -15.34 -4.69 23.54
CA ALA A 502 -13.94 -4.64 23.13
C ALA A 502 -13.76 -5.29 21.76
N ASP A 503 -13.20 -4.57 20.79
CA ASP A 503 -12.87 -5.14 19.49
C ASP A 503 -11.67 -6.07 19.59
N MET A 504 -11.95 -7.37 19.64
CA MET A 504 -10.97 -8.44 19.69
C MET A 504 -10.85 -9.19 18.35
N GLY A 505 -11.49 -8.68 17.28
CA GLY A 505 -11.62 -9.37 16.00
C GLY A 505 -10.28 -9.78 15.42
N THR A 506 -9.32 -8.86 15.35
CA THR A 506 -7.98 -9.08 14.77
C THR A 506 -7.22 -10.20 15.48
N TYR A 507 -7.22 -10.19 16.81
CA TYR A 507 -6.44 -11.14 17.61
C TYR A 507 -7.01 -12.55 17.51
N VAL A 508 -8.33 -12.68 17.68
CA VAL A 508 -9.01 -13.98 17.63
C VAL A 508 -8.93 -14.56 16.22
N ALA A 509 -9.13 -13.73 15.19
CA ALA A 509 -8.99 -14.14 13.80
C ALA A 509 -7.58 -14.68 13.50
N PHE A 510 -6.54 -13.96 13.94
CA PHE A 510 -5.16 -14.40 13.80
C PHE A 510 -4.91 -15.73 14.53
N SER A 511 -5.27 -15.81 15.82
CA SER A 511 -5.04 -17.01 16.64
C SER A 511 -5.77 -18.24 16.11
N TRP A 512 -7.04 -18.11 15.73
CA TRP A 512 -7.83 -19.25 15.21
C TRP A 512 -7.28 -19.72 13.86
N THR A 513 -6.89 -18.78 13.00
CA THR A 513 -6.23 -19.12 11.73
C THR A 513 -4.94 -19.89 11.97
N CYS A 514 -4.12 -19.45 12.93
CA CYS A 514 -2.87 -20.11 13.28
C CYS A 514 -3.04 -21.53 13.81
N VAL A 515 -4.12 -21.80 14.55
CA VAL A 515 -4.40 -23.14 15.07
C VAL A 515 -4.91 -24.06 13.96
N VAL A 516 -5.70 -23.53 13.04
CA VAL A 516 -6.46 -24.33 12.06
C VAL A 516 -5.71 -24.57 10.75
N TYR A 517 -4.92 -23.61 10.28
CA TYR A 517 -4.24 -23.73 8.99
C TYR A 517 -3.19 -24.87 8.95
N PRO A 518 -2.30 -25.06 9.95
CA PRO A 518 -1.28 -26.10 9.90
C PRO A 518 -1.83 -27.54 9.76
N PRO A 519 -2.82 -27.99 10.57
CA PRO A 519 -3.35 -29.36 10.42
C PRO A 519 -4.07 -29.55 9.08
N LEU A 520 -4.86 -28.55 8.63
CA LEU A 520 -5.56 -28.64 7.35
C LEU A 520 -4.58 -28.69 6.17
N ARG A 521 -3.53 -27.89 6.22
CA ARG A 521 -2.49 -27.88 5.19
C ARG A 521 -1.73 -29.20 5.17
N TYR A 522 -1.44 -29.78 6.33
CA TYR A 522 -0.82 -31.11 6.40
C TYR A 522 -1.67 -32.20 5.73
N VAL A 523 -2.99 -32.18 5.94
CA VAL A 523 -3.93 -33.09 5.30
C VAL A 523 -3.97 -32.85 3.78
N GLU A 524 -4.08 -31.60 3.33
CA GLU A 524 -4.08 -31.26 1.90
C GLU A 524 -2.81 -31.77 1.20
N LEU A 525 -1.66 -31.66 1.85
CA LEU A 525 -0.38 -32.16 1.33
C LEU A 525 -0.34 -33.68 1.19
N ARG A 526 -0.91 -34.40 2.17
CA ARG A 526 -0.97 -35.87 2.11
C ARG A 526 -1.90 -36.38 1.01
N TYR A 527 -3.04 -35.72 0.77
CA TYR A 527 -4.01 -36.16 -0.22
C TYR A 527 -3.67 -35.73 -1.65
N PHE A 528 -3.21 -34.49 -1.85
CA PHE A 528 -3.02 -33.94 -3.20
C PHE A 528 -1.56 -33.90 -3.67
N GLY A 529 -0.57 -34.09 -2.78
CA GLY A 529 0.84 -34.27 -3.15
C GLY A 529 1.53 -33.11 -3.86
N ARG A 530 0.86 -31.96 -4.07
CA ARG A 530 1.33 -30.84 -4.92
C ARG A 530 2.50 -30.00 -4.37
N HIS A 531 3.30 -30.53 -3.45
CA HIS A 531 4.62 -29.96 -3.11
C HIS A 531 5.81 -30.78 -3.64
N HIS A 532 5.59 -31.95 -4.25
CA HIS A 532 6.67 -32.88 -4.60
C HIS A 532 7.41 -32.63 -5.93
N CYS A 533 7.11 -31.55 -6.66
CA CYS A 533 7.83 -31.23 -7.90
C CYS A 533 9.07 -30.33 -7.72
N LEU A 534 9.58 -30.13 -6.50
CA LEU A 534 10.80 -29.33 -6.29
C LEU A 534 12.01 -30.14 -5.78
N SER A 535 11.84 -31.35 -5.23
CA SER A 535 12.99 -32.20 -4.87
C SER A 535 13.50 -33.05 -6.04
N LYS A 536 12.66 -33.36 -7.04
CA LYS A 536 13.06 -34.21 -8.18
C LYS A 536 13.81 -33.50 -9.30
N GLN A 537 13.92 -32.16 -9.29
CA GLN A 537 14.59 -31.44 -10.37
C GLN A 537 16.13 -31.34 -10.20
N LYS A 538 16.68 -31.78 -9.06
CA LYS A 538 18.13 -31.95 -8.90
C LYS A 538 18.70 -33.24 -9.51
N ASN A 539 17.85 -34.19 -9.95
CA ASN A 539 18.29 -35.47 -10.50
C ASN A 539 18.07 -35.61 -12.03
N CYS A 540 17.75 -34.54 -12.76
CA CYS A 540 17.56 -34.59 -14.22
C CYS A 540 18.66 -33.89 -15.03
N THR A 541 19.80 -33.56 -14.44
CA THR A 541 20.99 -33.05 -15.17
C THR A 541 22.24 -33.89 -14.90
N SER A 542 22.06 -35.21 -14.80
CA SER A 542 23.17 -36.16 -14.95
C SER A 542 22.64 -37.41 -15.62
N ASN A 543 22.68 -37.40 -16.94
CA ASN A 543 23.02 -38.54 -17.81
C ASN A 543 23.13 -38.04 -19.24
#